data_AF-A0A7V5NW66-F1
#
_entry.id   AF-A0A7V5NW66-F1
#
_cell.length_a   1.000
_cell.length_b   1.000
_cell.length_c   1.000
_cell.angle_alpha   90.00
_cell.angle_beta   90.00
_cell.angle_gamma   90.00
#
_symmetry.space_group_name_H-M   'P 1'
#
loop_
_entity.id
_entity.type
_entity.pdbx_description
1 polymer ?
#
loop_
_entity_poly.entity_id
_entity_poly.type
_entity_poly.pdbx_seq_one_letter_code
_entity_poly.pdbx_strand_id
1 'polypeptide(L)' 'RINVMKSHLLGSVEFYGETTAIRLFRKFVPFYTKGLHGSSHLRDQINHLITKNEIIDVINSFEQSVING' A
#
# COMPACT_ATOMS: atom_id res chain seq x y z
N ARG A 1 -7.74 2.99 -8.54
CA ARG A 1 -7.26 1.76 -7.84
C ARG A 1 -6.43 2.09 -6.60
N ILE A 2 -5.51 3.06 -6.67
CA ILE A 2 -4.68 3.48 -5.53
C ILE A 2 -5.48 4.06 -4.37
N ASN A 3 -6.47 4.93 -4.63
CA ASN A 3 -7.34 5.43 -3.55
C ASN A 3 -8.05 4.31 -2.76
N VAL A 4 -8.55 3.28 -3.45
CA VAL A 4 -9.18 2.11 -2.81
C VAL A 4 -8.17 1.32 -1.96
N MET A 5 -6.92 1.22 -2.41
CA MET A 5 -5.83 0.62 -1.64
C MET A 5 -5.57 1.39 -0.34
N LYS A 6 -5.53 2.73 -0.38
CA LYS A 6 -5.38 3.57 0.82
C LYS A 6 -6.58 3.40 1.77
N SER A 7 -7.80 3.45 1.25
CA SER A 7 -9.01 3.22 2.05
C SER A 7 -9.02 1.83 2.71
N HIS A 8 -8.56 0.78 2.01
CA HIS A 8 -8.44 -0.56 2.58
C HIS A 8 -7.43 -0.58 3.73
N LEU A 9 -6.26 0.04 3.59
CA LEU A 9 -5.29 0.16 4.68
C LEU A 9 -5.90 0.89 5.89
N LEU A 10 -6.51 2.06 5.67
CA LEU A 10 -7.08 2.86 6.76
C LEU A 10 -8.19 2.11 7.51
N GLY A 11 -9.14 1.52 6.78
CA GLY A 11 -10.22 0.74 7.39
C GLY A 11 -9.71 -0.54 8.08
N SER A 12 -8.66 -1.17 7.55
CA SER A 12 -8.03 -2.31 8.22
C SER A 12 -7.39 -1.89 9.55
N VAL A 13 -6.70 -0.75 9.58
CA VAL A 13 -6.08 -0.23 10.81
C VAL A 13 -7.14 0.12 11.84
N GLU A 14 -8.24 0.74 11.42
CA GLU A 14 -9.38 1.05 12.28
C GLU A 14 -10.01 -0.20 12.90
N PHE A 15 -10.16 -1.27 12.10
CA PHE A 15 -10.86 -2.49 12.54
C PHE A 15 -9.96 -3.47 13.32
N TYR A 16 -8.73 -3.72 12.84
CA TYR A 16 -7.83 -4.75 13.37
C TYR A 16 -6.74 -4.20 14.30
N GLY A 17 -6.56 -2.88 14.35
CA GLY A 17 -5.36 -2.26 14.90
C GLY A 17 -4.16 -2.37 13.94
N GLU A 18 -3.20 -1.46 14.11
CA GLU A 18 -2.15 -1.19 13.12
C GLU A 18 -1.29 -2.41 12.75
N THR A 19 -0.72 -3.10 13.74
CA THR A 19 0.18 -4.23 13.51
C THR A 19 -0.49 -5.38 12.75
N THR A 20 -1.72 -5.74 13.15
CA THR A 20 -2.49 -6.81 12.51
C THR A 20 -2.93 -6.40 11.11
N ALA A 21 -3.43 -5.17 10.97
CA ALA A 21 -3.86 -4.61 9.70
C ALA A 21 -2.75 -4.64 8.65
N ILE A 22 -1.54 -4.21 8.99
CA ILE A 22 -0.41 -4.17 8.06
C ILE A 22 -0.03 -5.56 7.56
N ARG A 23 0.02 -6.56 8.46
CA ARG A 23 0.32 -7.96 8.07
C ARG A 23 -0.72 -8.52 7.11
N LEU A 24 -1.99 -8.20 7.30
CA LEU A 24 -3.06 -8.61 6.39
C LEU A 24 -2.99 -7.84 5.08
N PHE A 25 -2.83 -6.52 5.14
CA PHE A 25 -2.80 -5.59 4.01
C PHE A 25 -1.76 -5.97 2.96
N ARG A 26 -0.56 -6.42 3.37
CA ARG A 26 0.51 -6.89 2.45
C ARG A 26 0.04 -7.92 1.44
N LYS A 27 -0.89 -8.81 1.83
CA LYS A 27 -1.46 -9.85 0.96
C LYS A 27 -2.32 -9.26 -0.16
N PHE A 28 -2.87 -8.07 0.05
CA PHE A 28 -3.83 -7.44 -0.86
C PHE A 28 -3.19 -6.43 -1.82
N VAL A 29 -1.98 -5.95 -1.54
CA VAL A 29 -1.25 -4.99 -2.39
C VAL A 29 -1.22 -5.40 -3.87
N PRO A 30 -0.92 -6.66 -4.25
CA PRO A 30 -0.83 -7.05 -5.66
C PRO A 30 -2.13 -6.82 -6.45
N PHE A 31 -3.31 -6.92 -5.81
CA PHE A 31 -4.60 -6.70 -6.47
C PHE A 31 -4.78 -5.24 -6.93
N TYR A 32 -4.20 -4.29 -6.20
CA TYR A 32 -4.28 -2.87 -6.54
C TYR A 32 -3.22 -2.42 -7.54
N THR A 33 -2.07 -3.09 -7.56
CA THR A 33 -0.89 -2.62 -8.30
C THR A 33 -0.59 -3.43 -9.57
N LYS A 34 -1.28 -4.56 -9.80
CA LYS A 34 -1.13 -5.37 -11.02
C LYS A 34 -1.26 -4.51 -12.29
N GLY A 35 -0.27 -4.62 -13.17
CA GLY A 35 -0.21 -3.92 -14.46
C GLY A 35 0.34 -2.49 -14.39
N LEU A 36 0.67 -1.97 -13.21
CA LEU A 36 1.31 -0.66 -13.07
C LEU A 36 2.83 -0.79 -13.12
N HIS A 37 3.48 0.09 -13.87
CA HIS A 37 4.94 0.20 -13.90
C HIS A 37 5.49 0.49 -12.50
N GLY A 38 6.63 -0.08 -12.13
CA GLY A 38 7.21 0.07 -10.79
C GLY A 38 6.52 -0.72 -9.66
N SER A 39 5.43 -1.43 -9.93
CA SER A 39 4.64 -2.14 -8.89
C SER A 39 5.41 -3.25 -8.15
N SER A 40 6.48 -3.80 -8.72
CA SER A 40 7.35 -4.76 -8.01
C SER A 40 8.16 -4.10 -6.91
N HIS A 41 8.72 -2.91 -7.17
CA HIS A 41 9.49 -2.16 -6.18
C HIS A 41 8.60 -1.68 -5.02
N LEU A 42 7.41 -1.15 -5.34
CA LEU A 42 6.40 -0.79 -4.34
C LEU A 42 6.08 -1.95 -3.39
N ARG A 43 5.83 -3.14 -3.93
CA ARG A 43 5.48 -4.33 -3.13
C ARG A 43 6.62 -4.75 -2.21
N ASP A 44 7.85 -4.68 -2.71
CA ASP A 44 9.05 -4.97 -1.94
C ASP A 44 9.17 -4.02 -0.73
N GLN A 45 9.06 -2.70 -0.97
CA GLN A 45 9.08 -1.71 0.10
C GLN A 45 8.01 -1.99 1.17
N ILE A 46 6.73 -2.17 0.78
CA ILE A 46 5.63 -2.38 1.73
C ILE A 46 5.82 -3.65 2.59
N ASN A 47 6.52 -4.67 2.10
CA ASN A 47 6.77 -5.89 2.88
C ASN A 47 7.66 -5.64 4.11
N HIS A 48 8.46 -4.56 4.10
CA HIS A 48 9.39 -4.22 5.19
C HIS A 48 8.86 -3.16 6.16
N LEU A 49 7.79 -2.42 5.81
CA LEU A 49 7.27 -1.31 6.62
C LEU A 49 6.34 -1.79 7.74
N ILE A 50 6.38 -1.13 8.89
CA ILE A 50 5.65 -1.57 10.10
C ILE A 50 4.64 -0.54 10.60
N THR A 51 4.61 0.66 10.03
CA THR A 51 3.61 1.67 10.35
C THR A 51 2.72 1.99 9.15
N LYS A 52 1.49 2.40 9.44
CA LYS A 52 0.53 2.86 8.43
C LYS A 52 1.06 4.08 7.69
N ASN A 53 1.72 5.00 8.40
CA ASN A 53 2.19 6.25 7.82
C ASN A 53 3.29 5.99 6.79
N GLU A 54 4.30 5.17 7.11
CA GLU A 54 5.33 4.78 6.13
C GLU A 54 4.72 4.16 4.86
N ILE A 55 3.71 3.28 5.03
CA ILE A 55 3.03 2.66 3.89
C ILE A 55 2.28 3.70 3.06
N ILE A 56 1.59 4.66 3.70
CA ILE A 56 0.91 5.75 3.00
C ILE A 56 1.90 6.62 2.21
N ASP A 57 3.05 6.95 2.80
CA ASP A 57 4.07 7.77 2.15
C ASP A 57 4.63 7.09 0.90
N VAL A 58 4.90 5.79 0.99
CA VAL A 58 5.34 4.98 -0.15
C VAL A 58 4.24 4.85 -1.22
N ILE A 59 2.97 4.67 -0.83
CA ILE A 59 1.84 4.65 -1.79
C ILE A 59 1.70 6.00 -2.50
N ASN A 60 1.84 7.12 -1.78
CA ASN A 60 1.77 8.47 -2.35
C ASN A 60 2.88 8.69 -3.38
N SER A 61 4.11 8.30 -3.04
CA SER A 61 5.28 8.40 -3.92
C SER A 61 5.08 7.57 -5.20
N PHE A 62 4.56 6.35 -5.05
CA PHE A 62 4.22 5.49 -6.17
C PHE A 62 3.11 6.09 -7.06
N GLU A 63 2.05 6.64 -6.45
CA GLU A 63 0.97 7.31 -7.19
C GLU A 63 1.48 8.43 -8.08
N GLN A 64 2.39 9.27 -7.58
CA GLN A 64 3.03 10.32 -8.37
C GLN A 64 3.86 9.73 -9.53
N SER A 65 4.60 8.64 -9.29
CA SER A 65 5.38 7.99 -10.36
C SER A 65 4.50 7.42 -11.47
N VAL A 66 3.28 6.97 -11.15
CA VAL A 66 2.31 6.43 -12.12
C VAL A 66 1.61 7.54 -12.90
N ILE A 67 1.41 8.72 -12.30
CA ILE A 67 0.79 9.87 -12.98
C ILE A 67 1.75 10.52 -13.97
N ASN A 68 3.05 10.56 -13.62
CA ASN A 68 4.06 11.28 -14.38
C ASN A 68 4.81 10.44 -15.44
N GLY A 69 4.52 9.14 -15.53
CA GLY A 69 5.15 8.19 -16.47
C GLY A 69 4.15 7.61 -17.45
#